data_AF-A0A3L7V2P9-F1
#
_entry.id   AF-A0A3L7V2P9-F1
#
_cell.length_a   1.000
_cell.length_b   1.000
_cell.length_c   1.000
_cell.angle_alpha   90.00
_cell.angle_beta   90.00
_cell.angle_gamma   90.00
#
_symmetry.space_group_name_H-M   'P 1'
#
loop_
_entity.id
_entity.type
_entity.pdbx_description
1 polymer ?
#
loop_
_entity_poly.entity_id
_entity_poly.type
_entity_poly.pdbx_seq_one_letter_code
_entity_poly.pdbx_strand_id
1 'polypeptide(L)'
;DAFAEAASLVQAIRASGCEDPLVLLAPRISDADWLDLSREECELLQSARLWDSPALASVLKRAIFRSERTRQSRRLEIAQTKRMARERDEAEQLLNQQRRIIDDLDATNVTRQAMLDCFGRVAPCRTALPPQINSYYQELLRTYVIMGSGNLGGEIAKLADLLAVAGCGPREALSLHLERVESLVGGLGNRSTRHILARADLLALELMIHLGESYRRRVSA
;
A
#
# COMPACT_ATOMS: atom_id res chain seq x y z
N ASP A 1 -12.60 23.47 44.82
CA ASP A 1 -11.25 22.86 44.91
C ASP A 1 -10.35 23.48 43.88
N ALA A 2 -9.30 24.19 44.31
CA ALA A 2 -8.40 24.93 43.41
C ALA A 2 -7.70 24.02 42.37
N PHE A 3 -7.52 22.74 42.69
CA PHE A 3 -6.95 21.76 41.77
C PHE A 3 -7.92 21.40 40.63
N ALA A 4 -9.20 21.19 40.95
CA ALA A 4 -10.23 20.86 39.95
C ALA A 4 -10.43 22.01 38.96
N GLU A 5 -10.37 23.26 39.43
CA GLU A 5 -10.41 24.45 38.57
C GLU A 5 -9.19 24.53 37.64
N ALA A 6 -7.99 24.25 38.16
CA ALA A 6 -6.77 24.22 37.35
C ALA A 6 -6.79 23.10 36.30
N ALA A 7 -7.30 21.92 36.64
CA ALA A 7 -7.46 20.80 35.71
C ALA A 7 -8.47 21.14 34.59
N SER A 8 -9.60 21.75 34.96
CA SER A 8 -10.59 22.23 33.98
C SER A 8 -9.99 23.28 33.03
N LEU A 9 -9.15 24.17 33.53
CA LEU A 9 -8.45 25.15 32.70
C LEU A 9 -7.46 24.48 31.72
N VAL A 10 -6.68 23.51 32.18
CA VAL A 10 -5.77 22.74 31.30
C VAL A 10 -6.55 22.07 30.18
N GLN A 11 -7.66 21.42 30.51
CA GLN A 11 -8.54 20.79 29.53
C GLN A 11 -9.10 21.82 28.53
N ALA A 12 -9.55 22.98 29.00
CA ALA A 12 -10.05 24.05 28.12
C ALA A 12 -8.95 24.56 27.16
N ILE A 13 -7.72 24.74 27.65
CA ILE A 13 -6.57 25.13 26.82
C ILE A 13 -6.29 24.06 25.75
N ARG A 14 -6.31 22.78 26.11
CA ARG A 14 -6.09 21.68 25.15
C ARG A 14 -7.22 21.56 24.14
N ALA A 15 -8.46 21.71 24.57
CA ALA A 15 -9.64 21.71 23.69
C ALA A 15 -9.61 22.86 22.68
N SER A 16 -8.96 23.99 23.01
CA SER A 16 -8.76 25.10 22.05
C SER A 16 -7.76 24.78 20.93
N GLY A 17 -7.06 23.64 21.00
CA GLY A 17 -5.99 23.28 20.07
C GLY A 17 -4.63 23.88 20.44
N CYS A 18 -4.51 24.53 21.60
CA CYS A 18 -3.24 25.05 22.07
C CYS A 18 -2.32 23.92 22.56
N GLU A 19 -1.21 23.72 21.86
CA GLU A 19 -0.17 22.73 22.17
C GLU A 19 1.02 23.35 22.91
N ASP A 20 0.85 24.50 23.55
CA ASP A 20 1.95 25.10 24.31
C ASP A 20 2.30 24.24 25.54
N PRO A 21 3.59 24.24 25.95
CA PRO A 21 4.02 23.48 27.10
C PRO A 21 3.32 24.00 28.37
N LEU A 22 2.62 23.11 29.06
CA LEU A 22 1.93 23.41 30.31
C LEU A 22 2.59 22.65 31.46
N VAL A 23 2.82 23.36 32.56
CA VAL A 23 3.29 22.78 33.82
C VAL A 23 2.33 23.21 34.92
N LEU A 24 1.72 22.25 35.58
CA LEU A 24 0.87 22.49 36.74
C LEU A 24 1.68 22.32 38.02
N LEU A 25 1.69 23.37 38.83
CA LEU A 25 2.38 23.43 40.11
C LEU A 25 1.38 23.20 41.22
N ALA A 26 1.62 22.21 42.08
CA ALA A 26 0.75 21.97 43.23
C ALA A 26 1.56 21.52 44.46
N PRO A 27 1.16 21.90 45.67
CA PRO A 27 1.85 21.49 46.89
C PRO A 27 1.59 20.02 47.23
N ARG A 28 0.39 19.52 46.90
CA ARG A 28 -0.01 18.10 46.99
C ARG A 28 -0.92 17.76 45.82
N ILE A 29 -0.75 16.56 45.27
CA ILE A 29 -1.57 16.01 44.18
C ILE A 29 -2.00 14.61 44.64
N SER A 30 -3.26 14.26 44.46
CA SER A 30 -3.75 12.90 44.71
C SER A 30 -3.47 11.98 43.51
N ASP A 31 -3.51 10.67 43.71
CA ASP A 31 -3.28 9.73 42.61
C ASP A 31 -4.39 9.80 41.53
N ALA A 32 -5.62 10.11 41.94
CA ALA A 32 -6.75 10.29 41.02
C ALA A 32 -6.52 11.51 40.11
N ASP A 33 -6.17 12.64 40.73
CA ASP A 33 -5.80 13.89 40.07
C ASP A 33 -4.62 13.72 39.09
N TRP A 34 -3.64 12.89 39.46
CA TRP A 34 -2.49 12.57 38.62
C TRP A 34 -2.90 11.79 37.37
N LEU A 35 -3.80 10.82 37.52
CA LEU A 35 -4.30 10.00 36.42
C LEU A 35 -5.09 10.86 35.42
N ASP A 36 -5.94 11.76 35.91
CA ASP A 36 -6.76 12.62 35.06
C ASP A 36 -5.91 13.58 34.23
N LEU A 37 -4.90 14.20 34.84
CA LEU A 37 -4.01 15.12 34.13
C LEU A 37 -3.00 14.44 33.20
N SER A 38 -2.70 13.16 33.43
CA SER A 38 -1.81 12.40 32.53
C SER A 38 -2.34 12.31 31.10
N ARG A 39 -3.68 12.40 30.94
CA ARG A 39 -4.38 12.37 29.65
C ARG A 39 -4.28 13.69 28.88
N GLU A 40 -4.15 14.81 29.57
CA GLU A 40 -4.25 16.17 29.01
C GLU A 40 -2.88 16.74 28.56
N GLU A 41 -1.88 15.88 28.34
CA GLU A 41 -0.52 16.25 27.90
C GLU A 41 0.08 17.44 28.70
N CYS A 42 -0.12 17.43 30.01
CA CYS A 42 0.41 18.42 30.95
C CYS A 42 1.53 17.80 31.79
N GLU A 43 2.58 18.57 32.08
CA GLU A 43 3.60 18.18 33.05
C GLU A 43 3.20 18.64 34.46
N LEU A 44 3.60 17.86 35.47
CA LEU A 44 3.25 18.11 36.86
C LEU A 44 4.51 18.33 37.70
N LEU A 45 4.47 19.32 38.58
CA LEU A 45 5.46 19.50 39.63
C LEU A 45 4.76 19.57 40.99
N GLN A 46 4.87 18.48 41.75
CA GLN A 46 4.48 18.45 43.15
C GLN A 46 5.62 19.00 44.01
N SER A 47 5.41 20.16 44.63
CA SER A 47 6.39 20.75 45.55
C SER A 47 5.74 21.74 46.50
N ALA A 48 6.00 21.61 47.79
CA ALA A 48 5.59 22.60 48.79
C ALA A 48 6.20 23.99 48.56
N ARG A 49 7.32 24.07 47.83
CA ARG A 49 8.01 25.32 47.48
C ARG A 49 7.52 25.95 46.17
N LEU A 50 6.71 25.23 45.39
CA LEU A 50 6.15 25.68 44.11
C LEU A 50 7.23 26.30 43.20
N TRP A 51 7.19 27.63 43.04
CA TRP A 51 8.10 28.43 42.22
C TRP A 51 9.56 28.36 42.67
N ASP A 52 9.80 28.21 43.97
CA ASP A 52 11.15 28.12 44.55
C ASP A 52 11.71 26.68 44.52
N SER A 53 11.02 25.77 43.83
CA SER A 53 11.47 24.40 43.67
C SER A 53 12.68 24.34 42.73
N PRO A 54 13.83 23.76 43.16
CA PRO A 54 14.99 23.59 42.27
C PRO A 54 14.69 22.67 41.07
N ALA A 55 13.63 21.86 41.15
CA ALA A 55 13.17 21.00 40.06
C ALA A 55 12.35 21.75 38.98
N LEU A 56 11.95 23.00 39.21
CA LEU A 56 11.10 23.75 38.27
C LEU A 56 11.74 23.87 36.88
N ALA A 57 13.03 24.20 36.83
CA ALA A 57 13.76 24.34 35.58
C ALA A 57 13.80 23.03 34.78
N SER A 58 13.97 21.87 35.43
CA SER A 58 14.02 20.59 34.73
C SER A 58 12.63 20.15 34.24
N VAL A 59 11.57 20.43 34.99
CA VAL A 59 10.18 20.15 34.57
C VAL A 59 9.76 21.06 33.42
N LEU A 60 10.08 22.36 33.47
CA LEU A 60 9.83 23.29 32.37
C LEU A 60 10.54 22.84 31.09
N LYS A 61 11.83 22.51 31.20
CA LYS A 61 12.61 21.99 30.07
C LYS A 61 11.95 20.73 29.50
N ARG A 62 11.53 19.79 30.34
CA ARG A 62 10.84 18.57 29.91
C ARG A 62 9.51 18.87 29.19
N ALA A 63 8.71 19.80 29.71
CA ALA A 63 7.45 20.23 29.09
C ALA A 63 7.66 20.80 27.69
N ILE A 64 8.67 21.67 27.54
CA ILE A 64 9.07 22.25 26.24
C ILE A 64 9.46 21.13 25.26
N PHE A 65 10.41 20.26 25.64
CA PHE A 65 10.85 19.17 24.77
C PHE A 65 9.73 18.22 24.37
N ARG A 66 8.79 17.94 25.28
CA ARG A 66 7.61 17.11 24.99
C ARG A 66 6.72 17.81 23.95
N SER A 67 6.40 19.09 24.16
CA SER A 67 5.58 19.87 23.22
C SER A 67 6.20 19.96 21.83
N GLU A 68 7.51 20.16 21.74
CA GLU A 68 8.25 20.18 20.47
C GLU A 68 8.19 18.82 19.76
N ARG A 69 8.37 17.72 20.50
CA ARG A 69 8.26 16.38 19.92
C ARG A 69 6.87 16.06 19.41
N THR A 70 5.82 16.41 20.16
CA THR A 70 4.43 16.22 19.71
C THR A 70 4.16 17.00 18.42
N ARG A 71 4.59 18.28 18.37
CA ARG A 71 4.46 19.11 17.17
C ARG A 71 5.20 18.52 15.98
N GLN A 72 6.42 18.03 16.19
CA GLN A 72 7.22 17.41 15.12
C GLN A 72 6.57 16.12 14.61
N SER A 73 6.05 15.26 15.51
CA SER A 73 5.32 14.04 15.13
C SER A 73 4.11 14.37 14.26
N ARG A 74 3.25 15.29 14.72
CA ARG A 74 2.06 15.73 13.96
C ARG A 74 2.44 16.28 12.59
N ARG A 75 3.49 17.12 12.51
CA ARG A 75 4.00 17.65 11.23
C ARG A 75 4.44 16.53 10.29
N LEU A 76 5.16 15.53 10.79
CA LEU A 76 5.63 14.39 10.01
C LEU A 76 4.47 13.52 9.53
N GLU A 77 3.49 13.23 10.39
CA GLU A 77 2.30 12.45 10.04
C GLU A 77 1.46 13.13 8.96
N ILE A 78 1.26 14.45 9.07
CA ILE A 78 0.55 15.24 8.04
C ILE A 78 1.33 15.20 6.72
N ALA A 79 2.65 15.40 6.76
CA ALA A 79 3.49 15.38 5.57
C ALA A 79 3.48 14.00 4.90
N GLN A 80 3.55 12.92 5.69
CA GLN A 80 3.51 11.54 5.20
C GLN A 80 2.14 11.23 4.58
N THR A 81 1.05 11.63 5.21
CA THR A 81 -0.31 11.42 4.68
C THR A 81 -0.48 12.15 3.34
N LYS A 82 -0.04 13.40 3.25
CA LYS A 82 -0.06 14.17 2.00
C LYS A 82 0.79 13.53 0.91
N ARG A 83 1.98 13.04 1.26
CA ARG A 83 2.87 12.35 0.32
C ARG A 83 2.23 11.06 -0.20
N MET A 84 1.67 10.23 0.69
CA MET A 84 1.00 8.99 0.30
C MET A 84 -0.21 9.25 -0.60
N ALA A 85 -0.99 10.31 -0.35
CA ALA A 85 -2.09 10.70 -1.22
C ALA A 85 -1.59 11.05 -2.63
N ARG A 86 -0.53 11.86 -2.74
CA ARG A 86 0.06 12.21 -4.04
C ARG A 86 0.61 10.99 -4.79
N GLU A 87 1.35 10.12 -4.10
CA GLU A 87 1.88 8.89 -4.72
C GLU A 87 0.75 7.97 -5.20
N ARG A 88 -0.40 7.96 -4.50
CA ARG A 88 -1.59 7.22 -4.93
C ARG A 88 -2.23 7.86 -6.16
N ASP A 89 -2.43 9.17 -6.16
CA ASP A 89 -3.02 9.90 -7.30
C ASP A 89 -2.16 9.73 -8.56
N GLU A 90 -0.84 9.78 -8.43
CA GLU A 90 0.12 9.52 -9.52
C GLU A 90 0.00 8.08 -10.05
N ALA A 91 -0.11 7.08 -9.16
CA ALA A 91 -0.31 5.70 -9.57
C ALA A 91 -1.66 5.48 -10.28
N GLU A 92 -2.74 6.09 -9.78
CA GLU A 92 -4.07 6.04 -10.41
C GLU A 92 -4.04 6.72 -11.79
N GLN A 93 -3.33 7.84 -11.93
CA GLN A 93 -3.15 8.51 -13.22
C GLN A 93 -2.38 7.64 -14.22
N LEU A 94 -1.28 7.01 -13.79
CA LEU A 94 -0.49 6.12 -14.64
C LEU A 94 -1.30 4.90 -15.09
N LEU A 95 -2.07 4.28 -14.20
CA LEU A 95 -2.96 3.16 -14.56
C LEU A 95 -4.04 3.58 -15.56
N ASN A 96 -4.64 4.75 -15.37
CA ASN A 96 -5.61 5.27 -16.33
C ASN A 96 -4.99 5.59 -17.69
N GLN A 97 -3.73 6.08 -17.72
CA GLN A 97 -2.99 6.27 -18.97
C GLN A 97 -2.70 4.92 -19.66
N GLN A 98 -2.24 3.90 -18.91
CA GLN A 98 -2.00 2.57 -19.46
C GLN A 98 -3.27 1.94 -20.03
N ARG A 99 -4.41 2.06 -19.32
CA ARG A 99 -5.72 1.60 -19.83
C ARG A 99 -6.09 2.27 -21.15
N ARG A 100 -5.93 3.58 -21.27
CA ARG A 100 -6.19 4.29 -22.54
C ARG A 100 -5.29 3.82 -23.66
N ILE A 101 -4.00 3.59 -23.37
CA ILE A 101 -3.07 3.05 -24.38
C ILE A 101 -3.51 1.65 -24.81
N ILE A 102 -3.97 0.81 -23.89
CA ILE A 102 -4.52 -0.53 -24.21
C ILE A 102 -5.78 -0.39 -25.08
N ASP A 103 -6.70 0.51 -24.72
CA ASP A 103 -7.92 0.76 -25.48
C ASP A 103 -7.61 1.28 -26.90
N ASP A 104 -6.63 2.17 -27.04
CA ASP A 104 -6.16 2.69 -28.33
C ASP A 104 -5.45 1.60 -29.16
N LEU A 105 -4.69 0.73 -28.51
CA LEU A 105 -4.10 -0.45 -29.13
C LEU A 105 -5.16 -1.47 -29.55
N ASP A 106 -6.26 -1.61 -28.81
CA ASP A 106 -7.40 -2.43 -29.18
C ASP A 106 -8.16 -1.82 -30.36
N ALA A 107 -8.35 -0.50 -30.40
CA ALA A 107 -8.98 0.19 -31.54
C ALA A 107 -8.13 0.07 -32.81
N THR A 108 -6.81 0.22 -32.70
CA THR A 108 -5.88 0.02 -33.82
C THR A 108 -5.76 -1.45 -34.22
N ASN A 109 -5.79 -2.39 -33.26
CA ASN A 109 -5.86 -3.81 -33.57
C ASN A 109 -7.18 -4.18 -34.23
N VAL A 110 -8.35 -3.69 -33.82
CA VAL A 110 -9.62 -3.94 -34.53
C VAL A 110 -9.56 -3.40 -35.96
N THR A 111 -8.96 -2.22 -36.17
CA THR A 111 -8.75 -1.65 -37.51
C THR A 111 -7.76 -2.48 -38.33
N ARG A 112 -6.72 -3.03 -37.69
CA ARG A 112 -5.72 -3.91 -38.31
C ARG A 112 -6.22 -5.35 -38.48
N GLN A 113 -7.13 -5.84 -37.63
CA GLN A 113 -7.83 -7.12 -37.71
C GLN A 113 -8.84 -7.06 -38.84
N ALA A 114 -9.54 -5.93 -39.04
CA ALA A 114 -10.35 -5.72 -40.25
C ALA A 114 -9.50 -5.74 -41.54
N MET A 115 -8.21 -5.35 -41.47
CA MET A 115 -7.25 -5.49 -42.57
C MET A 115 -6.58 -6.88 -42.65
N LEU A 116 -6.42 -7.59 -41.53
CA LEU A 116 -5.82 -8.94 -41.43
C LEU A 116 -6.85 -10.06 -41.57
N ASP A 117 -8.14 -9.78 -41.46
CA ASP A 117 -9.24 -10.69 -41.83
C ASP A 117 -9.27 -10.89 -43.36
N CYS A 118 -8.57 -10.05 -44.13
CA CYS A 118 -8.18 -10.34 -45.51
C CYS A 118 -6.95 -11.27 -45.64
N PHE A 119 -6.18 -11.50 -44.57
CA PHE A 119 -4.91 -12.25 -44.54
C PHE A 119 -4.75 -13.14 -43.28
N GLY A 120 -5.58 -14.18 -43.14
CA GLY A 120 -5.20 -15.41 -42.43
C GLY A 120 -5.40 -15.46 -40.90
N ARG A 121 -6.38 -16.30 -40.50
CA ARG A 121 -6.83 -16.66 -39.14
C ARG A 121 -5.75 -16.88 -38.07
N VAL A 122 -5.91 -16.19 -36.93
CA VAL A 122 -5.70 -16.79 -35.59
C VAL A 122 -7.08 -16.80 -34.91
N ALA A 123 -7.60 -17.98 -34.61
CA ALA A 123 -8.93 -18.12 -34.00
C ALA A 123 -8.91 -17.64 -32.53
N PRO A 124 -9.95 -16.92 -32.05
CA PRO A 124 -10.10 -16.60 -30.63
C PRO A 124 -10.26 -17.88 -29.78
N CYS A 125 -9.91 -17.85 -28.49
CA CYS A 125 -10.11 -18.97 -27.58
C CYS A 125 -11.54 -19.53 -27.69
N ARG A 126 -11.67 -20.78 -28.15
CA ARG A 126 -12.97 -21.42 -28.38
C ARG A 126 -13.58 -22.07 -27.14
N THR A 127 -12.88 -22.10 -26.01
CA THR A 127 -13.28 -22.83 -24.80
C THR A 127 -12.87 -22.10 -23.54
N ALA A 128 -13.77 -22.03 -22.55
CA ALA A 128 -13.44 -21.54 -21.21
C ALA A 128 -12.25 -22.34 -20.64
N LEU A 129 -11.24 -21.65 -20.14
CA LEU A 129 -10.07 -22.27 -19.51
C LEU A 129 -10.51 -23.16 -18.34
N PRO A 130 -10.00 -24.40 -18.24
CA PRO A 130 -10.32 -25.27 -17.11
C PRO A 130 -9.98 -24.61 -15.77
N PRO A 131 -10.84 -24.73 -14.74
CA PRO A 131 -10.62 -24.09 -13.44
C PRO A 131 -9.31 -24.52 -12.77
N GLN A 132 -8.79 -25.70 -13.13
CA GLN A 132 -7.51 -26.22 -12.66
C GLN A 132 -6.31 -25.35 -13.09
N ILE A 133 -6.37 -24.73 -14.28
CA ILE A 133 -5.32 -23.82 -14.75
C ILE A 133 -5.33 -22.54 -13.91
N ASN A 134 -6.52 -22.04 -13.59
CA ASN A 134 -6.66 -20.84 -12.75
C ASN A 134 -6.10 -21.07 -11.34
N SER A 135 -6.39 -22.23 -10.73
CA SER A 135 -5.83 -22.56 -9.41
C SER A 135 -4.32 -22.76 -9.46
N TYR A 136 -3.82 -23.47 -10.49
CA TYR A 136 -2.38 -23.71 -10.65
C TYR A 136 -1.62 -22.40 -10.83
N TYR A 137 -2.16 -21.48 -11.63
CA TYR A 137 -1.55 -20.19 -11.82
C TYR A 137 -1.63 -19.28 -10.59
N GLN A 138 -2.73 -19.32 -9.83
CA GLN A 138 -2.85 -18.60 -8.57
C GLN A 138 -1.77 -19.04 -7.55
N GLU A 139 -1.52 -20.34 -7.43
CA GLU A 139 -0.47 -20.87 -6.55
C GLU A 139 0.92 -20.52 -7.05
N LEU A 140 1.15 -20.59 -8.37
CA LEU A 140 2.41 -20.17 -8.98
C LEU A 140 2.70 -18.69 -8.71
N LEU A 141 1.70 -17.82 -8.89
CA LEU A 141 1.79 -16.39 -8.61
C LEU A 141 2.10 -16.12 -7.14
N ARG A 142 1.42 -16.80 -6.20
CA ARG A 142 1.70 -16.66 -4.76
C ARG A 142 3.14 -17.06 -4.42
N THR A 143 3.57 -18.19 -4.97
CA THR A 143 4.91 -18.75 -4.73
C THR A 143 5.99 -17.82 -5.29
N TYR A 144 5.79 -17.31 -6.51
CA TYR A 144 6.70 -16.36 -7.15
C TYR A 144 6.80 -15.04 -6.37
N VAL A 145 5.67 -14.54 -5.90
CA VAL A 145 5.62 -13.29 -5.12
C VAL A 145 6.30 -13.44 -3.76
N ILE A 146 6.15 -14.58 -3.07
CA ILE A 146 6.74 -14.82 -1.74
C ILE A 146 8.22 -15.19 -1.85
N MET A 147 8.56 -16.19 -2.66
CA MET A 147 9.89 -16.80 -2.70
C MET A 147 10.78 -16.27 -3.84
N GLY A 148 10.24 -15.49 -4.78
CA GLY A 148 10.96 -15.03 -5.97
C GLY A 148 11.04 -16.08 -7.08
N SER A 149 11.80 -15.80 -8.13
CA SER A 149 11.88 -16.62 -9.35
C SER A 149 12.69 -17.93 -9.21
N GLY A 150 13.37 -18.14 -8.08
CA GLY A 150 14.56 -19.00 -7.97
C GLY A 150 14.44 -20.48 -8.38
N ASN A 151 13.23 -21.03 -8.57
CA ASN A 151 13.04 -22.37 -9.12
C ASN A 151 11.73 -22.52 -9.94
N LEU A 152 11.13 -21.42 -10.41
CA LEU A 152 9.79 -21.46 -11.01
C LEU A 152 9.78 -21.45 -12.54
N GLY A 153 10.90 -21.20 -13.20
CA GLY A 153 10.97 -21.13 -14.67
C GLY A 153 10.38 -22.36 -15.38
N GLY A 154 10.62 -23.57 -14.86
CA GLY A 154 10.03 -24.81 -15.42
C GLY A 154 8.50 -24.87 -15.31
N GLU A 155 7.94 -24.40 -14.21
CA GLU A 155 6.49 -24.33 -13.99
C GLU A 155 5.85 -23.22 -14.84
N ILE A 156 6.54 -22.09 -15.03
CA ILE A 156 6.11 -20.99 -15.90
C ILE A 156 6.10 -21.45 -17.36
N ALA A 157 7.14 -22.15 -17.81
CA ALA A 157 7.19 -22.73 -19.16
C ALA A 157 6.07 -23.76 -19.39
N LYS A 158 5.81 -24.62 -18.39
CA LYS A 158 4.70 -25.60 -18.45
C LYS A 158 3.34 -24.92 -18.53
N LEU A 159 3.13 -23.86 -17.76
CA LEU A 159 1.92 -23.05 -17.87
C LEU A 159 1.77 -22.42 -19.24
N ALA A 160 2.85 -21.83 -19.79
CA ALA A 160 2.85 -21.25 -21.13
C ALA A 160 2.48 -22.28 -22.20
N ASP A 161 3.00 -23.50 -22.08
CA ASP A 161 2.64 -24.61 -22.96
C ASP A 161 1.15 -24.97 -22.86
N LEU A 162 0.59 -25.04 -21.65
CA LEU A 162 -0.84 -25.30 -21.43
C LEU A 162 -1.73 -24.20 -22.02
N LEU A 163 -1.36 -22.94 -21.83
CA LEU A 163 -2.07 -21.79 -22.41
C LEU A 163 -2.00 -21.84 -23.93
N ALA A 164 -0.84 -22.14 -24.51
CA ALA A 164 -0.72 -22.31 -25.96
C ALA A 164 -1.55 -23.51 -26.46
N VAL A 165 -1.65 -24.63 -25.71
CA VAL A 165 -2.52 -25.78 -26.10
C VAL A 165 -3.97 -25.36 -26.12
N ALA A 166 -4.41 -24.56 -25.15
CA ALA A 166 -5.76 -24.01 -25.08
C ALA A 166 -6.06 -22.94 -26.15
N GLY A 167 -5.05 -22.58 -26.96
CA GLY A 167 -5.17 -21.54 -27.97
C GLY A 167 -5.15 -20.12 -27.41
N CYS A 168 -4.71 -19.96 -26.15
CA CYS A 168 -4.69 -18.67 -25.48
C CYS A 168 -3.62 -17.75 -26.05
N GLY A 169 -4.06 -16.66 -26.66
CA GLY A 169 -3.17 -15.59 -27.12
C GLY A 169 -2.53 -14.83 -25.95
N PRO A 170 -1.49 -14.02 -26.22
CA PRO A 170 -0.84 -13.17 -25.22
C PRO A 170 -1.81 -12.29 -24.44
N ARG A 171 -2.85 -11.77 -25.12
CA ARG A 171 -3.91 -10.97 -24.51
C ARG A 171 -4.68 -11.75 -23.44
N GLU A 172 -5.12 -12.96 -23.76
CA GLU A 172 -5.92 -13.79 -22.85
C GLU A 172 -5.10 -14.23 -21.63
N ALA A 173 -3.81 -14.53 -21.84
CA ALA A 173 -2.87 -14.83 -20.77
C ALA A 173 -2.63 -13.64 -19.83
N LEU A 174 -2.52 -12.41 -20.37
CA LEU A 174 -2.40 -11.19 -19.55
C LEU A 174 -3.71 -10.85 -18.82
N SER A 175 -4.87 -11.05 -19.45
CA SER A 175 -6.16 -10.89 -18.76
C SER A 175 -6.29 -11.83 -17.57
N LEU A 176 -5.88 -13.10 -17.75
CA LEU A 176 -5.80 -14.07 -16.66
C LEU A 176 -4.78 -13.61 -15.60
N HIS A 177 -3.63 -13.05 -15.98
CA HIS A 177 -2.66 -12.49 -15.04
C HIS A 177 -3.27 -11.44 -14.14
N LEU A 178 -3.91 -10.43 -14.73
CA LEU A 178 -4.48 -9.30 -14.01
C LEU A 178 -5.57 -9.72 -13.04
N GLU A 179 -6.49 -10.61 -13.45
CA GLU A 179 -7.56 -11.10 -12.57
C GLU A 179 -6.98 -11.77 -11.30
N ARG A 180 -5.84 -12.43 -11.42
CA ARG A 180 -5.21 -13.20 -10.34
C ARG A 180 -4.37 -12.32 -9.43
N VAL A 181 -3.73 -11.30 -10.00
CA VAL A 181 -3.07 -10.23 -9.25
C VAL A 181 -4.09 -9.42 -8.46
N GLU A 182 -5.22 -9.05 -9.05
CA GLU A 182 -6.32 -8.35 -8.37
C GLU A 182 -6.86 -9.17 -7.20
N SER A 183 -7.09 -10.48 -7.41
CA SER A 183 -7.50 -11.39 -6.34
C SER A 183 -6.44 -11.50 -5.23
N LEU A 184 -5.15 -11.41 -5.56
CA LEU A 184 -4.06 -11.50 -4.58
C LEU A 184 -3.88 -10.20 -3.78
N VAL A 185 -4.10 -9.05 -4.42
CA VAL A 185 -3.95 -7.72 -3.83
C VAL A 185 -5.19 -7.30 -3.03
N GLY A 186 -6.35 -7.88 -3.31
CA GLY A 186 -7.59 -7.63 -2.59
C GLY A 186 -7.43 -7.77 -1.07
N GLY A 187 -7.51 -6.65 -0.35
CA GLY A 187 -7.42 -6.60 1.12
C GLY A 187 -6.00 -6.43 1.70
N LEU A 188 -4.97 -6.21 0.88
CA LEU A 188 -3.60 -5.94 1.35
C LEU A 188 -3.30 -4.44 1.53
N GLY A 189 -2.42 -4.12 2.48
CA GLY A 189 -1.94 -2.75 2.71
C GLY A 189 -0.89 -2.26 1.68
N ASN A 190 -0.80 -0.94 1.48
CA ASN A 190 -0.07 -0.28 0.38
C ASN A 190 1.38 -0.76 0.14
N ARG A 191 2.17 -1.01 1.20
CA ARG A 191 3.58 -1.42 1.04
C ARG A 191 3.71 -2.83 0.47
N SER A 192 2.82 -3.73 0.88
CA SER A 192 2.78 -5.11 0.39
C SER A 192 2.30 -5.11 -1.06
N THR A 193 1.29 -4.31 -1.40
CA THR A 193 0.76 -4.18 -2.76
C THR A 193 1.83 -3.79 -3.78
N ARG A 194 2.66 -2.76 -3.51
CA ARG A 194 3.71 -2.33 -4.46
C ARG A 194 4.73 -3.43 -4.74
N HIS A 195 5.18 -4.15 -3.70
CA HIS A 195 6.16 -5.23 -3.87
C HIS A 195 5.56 -6.44 -4.61
N ILE A 196 4.29 -6.75 -4.35
CA ILE A 196 3.57 -7.84 -5.01
C ILE A 196 3.39 -7.52 -6.50
N LEU A 197 2.96 -6.31 -6.84
CA LEU A 197 2.80 -5.86 -8.23
C LEU A 197 4.13 -5.93 -8.99
N ALA A 198 5.22 -5.40 -8.44
CA ALA A 198 6.52 -5.44 -9.10
C ALA A 198 7.01 -6.87 -9.38
N ARG A 199 6.73 -7.84 -8.49
CA ARG A 199 7.05 -9.25 -8.73
C ARG A 199 6.09 -9.92 -9.71
N ALA A 200 4.81 -9.59 -9.64
CA ALA A 200 3.81 -10.10 -10.58
C ALA A 200 4.13 -9.65 -12.02
N ASP A 201 4.55 -8.40 -12.21
CA ASP A 201 4.95 -7.87 -13.53
C ASP A 201 6.13 -8.65 -14.12
N LEU A 202 7.12 -9.00 -13.29
CA LEU A 202 8.25 -9.84 -13.73
C LEU A 202 7.79 -11.24 -14.15
N LEU A 203 6.87 -11.86 -13.39
CA LEU A 203 6.29 -13.14 -13.75
C LEU A 203 5.50 -13.05 -15.08
N ALA A 204 4.77 -11.95 -15.30
CA ALA A 204 4.04 -11.74 -16.55
C ALA A 204 5.01 -11.67 -17.75
N LEU A 205 6.12 -10.96 -17.62
CA LEU A 205 7.15 -10.90 -18.66
C LEU A 205 7.74 -12.28 -18.96
N GLU A 206 8.10 -13.04 -17.92
CA GLU A 206 8.64 -14.39 -18.08
C GLU A 206 7.62 -15.34 -18.73
N LEU A 207 6.35 -15.26 -18.32
CA LEU A 207 5.25 -16.00 -18.94
C LEU A 207 5.08 -15.66 -20.42
N MET A 208 5.16 -14.37 -20.79
CA MET A 208 5.04 -13.92 -22.18
C MET A 208 6.20 -14.41 -23.05
N ILE A 209 7.42 -14.43 -22.52
CA ILE A 209 8.59 -14.98 -23.20
C ILE A 209 8.35 -16.46 -23.52
N HIS A 210 8.01 -17.26 -22.52
CA HIS A 210 7.76 -18.69 -22.72
C HIS A 210 6.56 -18.96 -23.63
N LEU A 211 5.49 -18.16 -23.55
CA LEU A 211 4.33 -18.30 -24.44
C LEU A 211 4.73 -18.06 -25.90
N GLY A 212 5.51 -17.00 -26.16
CA GLY A 212 6.05 -16.72 -27.48
C GLY A 212 6.92 -17.86 -28.02
N GLU A 213 7.77 -18.45 -27.17
CA GLU A 213 8.58 -19.61 -27.53
C GLU A 213 7.75 -20.86 -27.84
N SER A 214 6.68 -21.10 -27.08
CA SER A 214 5.75 -22.21 -27.30
C SER A 214 5.00 -22.07 -28.62
N TYR A 215 4.55 -20.86 -28.98
CA TYR A 215 3.96 -20.61 -30.30
C TYR A 215 4.99 -20.73 -31.43
N ARG A 216 6.20 -20.18 -31.26
CA ARG A 216 7.27 -20.32 -32.26
C ARG A 216 7.61 -21.79 -32.55
N ARG A 217 7.75 -22.61 -31.49
CA ARG A 217 8.01 -24.06 -31.61
C ARG A 217 6.93 -24.78 -32.41
N ARG A 218 5.65 -24.40 -32.24
CA ARG A 218 4.52 -25.02 -32.94
C ARG A 218 4.38 -24.59 -34.39
N VAL A 219 4.78 -23.38 -34.73
CA VAL A 219 4.79 -22.91 -36.13
C VAL A 219 5.96 -23.53 -36.91
N SER A 220 7.04 -23.90 -36.22
CA SER A 220 8.23 -24.54 -36.82
C SER A 220 8.17 -26.08 -36.85
N ALA A 221 7.10 -26.68 -36.29
CA ALA A 221 6.85 -28.11 -36.26
C ALA A 221 5.75 -28.47 -37.27
#